data_AF-A0A536G225-F1
#
_entry.id   AF-A0A536G225-F1
#
_cell.length_a   1.000
_cell.length_b   1.000
_cell.length_c   1.000
_cell.angle_alpha   90.00
_cell.angle_beta   90.00
_cell.angle_gamma   90.00
#
_symmetry.space_group_name_H-M   'P 1'
#
loop_
_entity.id
_entity.type
_entity.pdbx_description
1 polymer ?
#
loop_
_entity_poly.entity_id
_entity_poly.type
_entity_poly.pdbx_seq_one_letter_code
_entity_poly.pdbx_strand_id
1 'polypeptide(L)'
;MRGDRVEVVVDTGQGVQTFDIVATKNGRRLEVTTARGVVEVSEVTRGGTPVRTGRFMSSRLIALVEHPAQEHPDSRVEVQTRRRLRPPEGA
;
A
#
# COMPACT_ATOMS: atom_id res chain seq x y z
N MET A 1 -7.71 -17.77 0.96
CA MET A 1 -6.92 -16.52 0.92
C MET A 1 -7.58 -15.56 -0.05
N ARG A 2 -8.51 -14.69 0.34
CA ARG A 2 -9.03 -13.67 -0.59
C ARG A 2 -9.43 -12.41 0.17
N GLY A 3 -8.52 -11.47 0.19
CA GLY A 3 -8.71 -10.12 0.66
C GLY A 3 -7.60 -9.27 0.09
N ASP A 4 -7.91 -8.05 -0.31
CA ASP A 4 -6.91 -7.12 -0.81
C ASP A 4 -5.94 -6.75 0.32
N ARG A 5 -4.66 -6.62 -0.01
CA ARG A 5 -3.64 -6.08 0.88
C ARG A 5 -3.07 -4.81 0.28
N VAL A 6 -2.84 -3.80 1.11
CA VAL A 6 -2.10 -2.60 0.75
C VAL A 6 -0.95 -2.46 1.73
N GLU A 7 0.26 -2.31 1.20
CA GLU A 7 1.45 -1.97 1.96
C GLU A 7 1.72 -0.47 1.80
N VAL A 8 1.85 0.24 2.92
CA VAL A 8 2.15 1.68 2.92
C VAL A 8 3.44 1.93 3.68
N VAL A 9 4.42 2.52 3.00
CA VAL A 9 5.72 2.87 3.59
C VAL A 9 5.75 4.39 3.80
N VAL A 10 6.01 4.83 5.03
CA VAL A 10 6.04 6.25 5.38
C VAL A 10 7.31 6.65 6.13
N ASP A 11 7.72 7.90 5.94
CA ASP A 11 8.72 8.57 6.77
C ASP A 11 8.06 9.22 8.00
N THR A 12 8.39 8.70 9.18
CA THR A 12 7.89 9.21 10.45
C THR A 12 8.66 10.45 10.94
N GLY A 13 9.74 10.83 10.26
CA GLY A 13 10.69 11.87 10.67
C GLY A 13 11.75 11.38 11.65
N GLN A 14 11.63 10.14 12.14
CA GLN A 14 12.64 9.43 12.93
C GLN A 14 13.12 8.15 12.24
N GLY A 15 12.58 7.85 11.05
CA GLY A 15 12.84 6.63 10.31
C GLY A 15 11.65 6.20 9.46
N VAL A 16 11.85 5.09 8.75
CA VAL A 16 10.86 4.52 7.84
C VAL A 16 10.00 3.49 8.57
N GLN A 17 8.69 3.57 8.38
CA GLN A 17 7.74 2.60 8.91
C GLN A 17 6.85 2.04 7.81
N THR A 18 6.67 0.72 7.82
CA THR A 18 5.76 0.00 6.92
C THR A 18 4.47 -0.35 7.65
N PHE A 19 3.34 -0.09 7.01
CA PHE A 19 1.99 -0.42 7.45
C PHE A 19 1.38 -1.45 6.50
N ASP A 20 1.03 -2.61 7.04
CA ASP A 20 0.30 -3.65 6.33
C ASP A 20 -1.20 -3.54 6.62
N ILE A 21 -1.98 -3.18 5.60
CA ILE A 21 -3.44 -3.10 5.69
C ILE A 21 -4.02 -4.25 4.89
N VAL A 22 -4.88 -5.07 5.51
CA VAL A 22 -5.47 -6.26 4.88
C VAL A 22 -6.99 -6.20 5.03
N ALA A 23 -7.75 -6.46 3.97
CA ALA A 23 -9.18 -6.74 4.07
C ALA A 23 -9.36 -8.17 4.61
N THR A 24 -9.76 -8.29 5.88
CA THR A 24 -9.71 -9.58 6.61
C THR A 24 -11.00 -10.40 6.53
N LYS A 25 -12.11 -9.81 6.05
CA LYS A 25 -13.43 -10.46 5.99
C LYS A 25 -13.90 -10.63 4.55
N ASN A 26 -14.54 -11.78 4.28
CA ASN A 26 -15.11 -12.11 2.97
C ASN A 26 -16.04 -10.99 2.47
N GLY A 27 -15.86 -10.58 1.22
CA GLY A 27 -16.67 -9.55 0.55
C GLY A 27 -16.33 -8.11 0.93
N ARG A 28 -15.23 -7.88 1.67
CA ARG A 28 -14.64 -6.55 1.85
C ARG A 28 -13.46 -6.36 0.92
N ARG A 29 -13.25 -5.12 0.48
CA ARG A 29 -12.11 -4.72 -0.36
C ARG A 29 -11.40 -3.53 0.28
N LEU A 30 -10.18 -3.28 -0.15
CA LEU A 30 -9.48 -2.04 0.18
C LEU A 30 -9.69 -1.02 -0.94
N GLU A 31 -9.99 0.22 -0.57
CA GLU A 31 -10.03 1.36 -1.48
C GLU A 31 -8.97 2.37 -1.07
N VAL A 32 -8.19 2.81 -2.05
CA VAL A 32 -7.17 3.85 -1.88
C VAL A 32 -7.69 5.12 -2.53
N THR A 33 -7.79 6.20 -1.76
CA THR A 33 -8.18 7.52 -2.25
C THR A 33 -7.12 8.54 -1.88
N THR A 34 -6.71 9.38 -2.82
CA THR A 34 -5.80 10.49 -2.55
C THR A 34 -6.56 11.81 -2.71
N ALA A 35 -6.61 12.60 -1.64
CA ALA A 35 -7.26 13.90 -1.65
C ALA A 35 -6.61 14.86 -0.64
N ARG A 36 -6.46 16.13 -1.04
CA ARG A 36 -6.01 17.22 -0.16
C ARG A 36 -4.70 16.93 0.61
N GLY A 37 -3.73 16.27 -0.03
CA GLY A 37 -2.44 15.95 0.58
C GLY A 37 -2.49 14.80 1.60
N VAL A 38 -3.57 14.03 1.60
CA VAL A 38 -3.72 12.80 2.39
C VAL A 38 -4.04 11.64 1.45
N VAL A 39 -3.43 10.49 1.73
CA VAL A 39 -3.80 9.19 1.17
C VAL A 39 -4.62 8.44 2.21
N GLU A 40 -5.85 8.09 1.84
CA GLU A 40 -6.75 7.27 2.64
C GLU A 40 -6.75 5.84 2.13
N VAL A 41 -6.58 4.88 3.03
CA VAL A 41 -6.74 3.44 2.74
C VAL A 41 -7.89 2.93 3.58
N SER A 42 -9.02 2.61 2.93
CA SER A 42 -10.26 2.23 3.59
C SER A 42 -10.63 0.78 3.30
N GLU A 43 -10.88 -0.01 4.34
CA GLU A 43 -11.61 -1.26 4.18
C GLU A 43 -13.09 -0.95 4.02
N VAL A 44 -13.66 -1.27 2.88
CA VAL A 44 -15.07 -1.05 2.57
C VAL A 44 -15.82 -2.37 2.51
N THR A 45 -17.10 -2.34 2.91
CA THR A 45 -18.02 -3.45 2.66
C THR A 45 -18.32 -3.59 1.17
N ARG A 46 -18.96 -4.69 0.77
CA ARG A 46 -19.46 -4.87 -0.61
C ARG A 46 -20.37 -3.74 -1.08
N GLY A 47 -21.06 -3.06 -0.17
CA GLY A 47 -21.92 -1.91 -0.44
C GLY A 47 -21.19 -0.56 -0.48
N GLY A 48 -19.86 -0.54 -0.36
CA GLY A 48 -19.05 0.69 -0.37
C GLY A 48 -19.01 1.44 0.96
N THR A 49 -19.59 0.90 2.03
CA THR A 49 -19.52 1.55 3.35
C THR A 49 -18.14 1.34 3.99
N PRO A 50 -17.40 2.40 4.34
CA PRO A 50 -16.12 2.26 5.02
C PRO A 50 -16.30 1.70 6.43
N VAL A 51 -15.45 0.75 6.80
CA VAL A 51 -15.46 0.07 8.10
C VAL A 51 -14.29 0.53 8.96
N ARG A 52 -13.12 0.66 8.34
CA ARG A 52 -11.90 1.21 8.96
C ARG A 52 -11.12 1.97 7.90
N THR A 53 -10.50 3.08 8.30
CA THR A 53 -9.73 3.94 7.40
C THR A 53 -8.40 4.31 8.05
N GLY A 54 -7.30 4.02 7.37
CA GLY A 54 -5.99 4.58 7.64
C GLY A 54 -5.79 5.86 6.84
N ARG A 55 -5.16 6.87 7.43
CA ARG A 55 -4.83 8.14 6.75
C ARG A 55 -3.34 8.41 6.86
N PHE A 56 -2.72 8.72 5.73
CA PHE A 56 -1.30 8.98 5.62
C PHE A 56 -1.09 10.34 4.95
N MET A 57 -0.22 11.17 5.52
CA MET A 57 0.17 12.42 4.88
C MET A 57 0.92 12.10 3.58
N SER A 58 0.44 12.60 2.45
CA SER A 58 1.08 12.35 1.14
C SER A 58 2.53 12.82 1.11
N SER A 59 2.86 13.90 1.84
CA SER A 59 4.22 14.44 1.93
C SER A 59 5.24 13.52 2.62
N ARG A 60 4.76 12.50 3.34
CA ARG A 60 5.60 11.54 4.07
C ARG A 60 5.48 10.12 3.52
N LEU A 61 4.70 9.92 2.48
CA LEU A 61 4.51 8.60 1.88
C LEU A 61 5.67 8.29 0.94
N ILE A 62 6.42 7.25 1.25
CA ILE A 62 7.56 6.78 0.46
C ILE A 62 7.08 5.84 -0.64
N ALA A 63 6.18 4.91 -0.30
CA ALA A 63 5.61 3.96 -1.24
C ALA A 63 4.20 3.53 -0.81
N LEU A 64 3.36 3.21 -1.78
CA LEU A 64 2.10 2.50 -1.60
C LEU A 64 2.03 1.38 -2.63
N VAL A 65 1.85 0.15 -2.17
CA VAL A 65 1.78 -1.04 -3.03
C VAL A 65 0.47 -1.76 -2.78
N GLU A 66 -0.34 -1.85 -3.84
CA GLU A 66 -1.56 -2.64 -3.82
C GLU A 66 -1.25 -4.08 -4.23
N HIS A 67 -1.65 -5.02 -3.38
CA HIS A 67 -1.58 -6.46 -3.60
C HIS A 67 -3.02 -6.97 -3.73
N PRO A 68 -3.65 -6.80 -4.92
CA PRO A 68 -5.01 -7.26 -5.14
C PRO A 68 -5.08 -8.78 -4.98
N ALA A 69 -6.14 -9.28 -4.36
CA ALA A 69 -6.37 -10.71 -4.32
C ALA A 69 -6.55 -11.22 -5.78
N GLN A 70 -5.64 -12.06 -6.27
CA GLN A 70 -5.70 -12.53 -7.65
C GLN A 70 -7.02 -13.26 -7.93
N GLU A 71 -7.89 -12.66 -8.75
CA GLU A 71 -8.97 -13.37 -9.43
C GLU A 71 -8.45 -14.11 -10.68
N HIS A 72 -7.31 -13.69 -11.24
CA HIS A 72 -6.66 -14.32 -12.40
C HIS A 72 -5.16 -14.58 -12.14
N PRO A 73 -4.64 -15.79 -12.44
CA PRO A 73 -3.25 -16.17 -12.23
C PRO A 73 -2.23 -15.34 -13.04
N ASP A 74 -2.67 -14.63 -14.09
CA ASP A 74 -1.80 -13.89 -15.03
C ASP A 74 -1.41 -12.48 -14.58
N SER A 75 -1.88 -11.97 -13.43
CA SER A 75 -1.63 -10.58 -13.03
C SER A 75 -0.33 -10.34 -12.25
N ARG A 76 0.60 -11.31 -12.22
CA ARG A 76 1.89 -11.12 -11.53
C ARG A 76 2.80 -10.18 -12.34
N VAL A 77 2.98 -8.97 -11.85
CA VAL A 77 4.02 -8.06 -12.34
C VAL A 77 5.37 -8.48 -11.76
N GLU A 78 6.30 -8.86 -12.63
CA GLU A 78 7.67 -9.23 -12.24
C GLU A 78 8.52 -7.96 -12.05
N VAL A 79 8.82 -7.59 -10.81
CA VAL A 79 9.61 -6.39 -10.50
C VAL A 79 11.10 -6.75 -10.51
N GLN A 80 11.82 -6.37 -11.55
CA GLN A 80 13.28 -6.44 -11.59
C GLN A 80 13.91 -5.12 -11.13
N THR A 81 14.58 -5.13 -9.98
CA THR A 81 15.37 -3.98 -9.53
C THR A 81 16.66 -3.88 -10.35
N ARG A 82 16.67 -3.05 -11.40
CA ARG A 82 17.83 -2.90 -12.31
C ARG A 82 18.97 -2.03 -11.79
N ARG A 83 18.92 -1.53 -10.56
CA ARG A 83 19.98 -0.66 -10.03
C ARG A 83 20.31 -1.01 -8.58
N ARG A 84 21.38 -1.76 -8.36
CA ARG A 84 22.10 -1.68 -7.09
C ARG A 84 22.77 -0.30 -7.06
N LEU A 85 22.39 0.53 -6.09
CA LEU A 85 23.16 1.73 -5.75
C LEU A 85 24.54 1.25 -5.30
N ARG A 86 25.55 1.42 -6.15
CA ARG A 86 26.96 1.24 -5.77
C ARG A 86 27.30 2.39 -4.80
N PRO A 87 27.92 2.13 -3.63
CA PRO A 87 28.43 3.20 -2.79
C PRO A 87 29.47 4.02 -3.57
N PRO A 88 29.60 5.33 -3.34
CA PRO A 88 30.66 6.10 -3.99
C PRO A 88 32.02 5.52 -3.60
N GLU A 89 32.79 5.09 -4.58
CA GLU A 89 34.19 4.67 -4.41
C GLU A 89 35.06 5.94 -4.30
N GLY A 90 35.84 6.04 -3.21
CA GLY A 90 36.91 7.03 -3.06
C GLY A 90 36.73 7.95 -1.84
N ALA A 91 37.29 7.52 -0.72
CA ALA A 91 37.78 8.36 0.37
C ALA A 91 39.28 8.06 0.52
#